data_AF-A0A3S1DLU2-F1
#
_entry.id   AF-A0A3S1DLU2-F1
#
_cell.length_a   1.000
_cell.length_b   1.000
_cell.length_c   1.000
_cell.angle_alpha   90.00
_cell.angle_beta   90.00
_cell.angle_gamma   90.00
#
_symmetry.space_group_name_H-M   'P 1'
#
loop_
_entity.id
_entity.type
_entity.pdbx_description
1 polymer ?
#
loop_
_entity_poly.entity_id
_entity_poly.type
_entity_poly.pdbx_seq_one_letter_code
_entity_poly.pdbx_strand_id
1 'polypeptide(L)'
;MGTEDTNHPVSISGSITDVLGAGKGVGVLVSAIERGVGKVLGPWQRKRENRAELESFAEWTSLLKQQGLRIAGGELSLGERTLARLTVDAVREQEAREDIAVEAVLDYKRLTDASNVMPEPTAPEPEWLDRFWKLAGEISSESMKSLWGRVLARKVAGTAEVSARTLVFLSTLSTTEAKRIARLGN
;
A
#
# COMPACT_ATOMS: atom_id res chain seq x y z
N MET A 1 24.13 -38.74 9.33
CA MET A 1 24.09 -37.87 8.14
C MET A 1 22.66 -37.36 8.04
N GLY A 2 22.36 -36.29 8.77
CA GLY A 2 21.02 -35.74 8.90
C GLY A 2 21.07 -34.28 8.49
N THR A 3 20.54 -33.99 7.31
CA THR A 3 20.29 -32.65 6.80
C THR A 3 18.92 -32.22 7.30
N GLU A 4 18.88 -31.21 8.17
CA GLU A 4 17.66 -30.43 8.42
C GLU A 4 18.04 -28.96 8.41
N ASP A 5 18.16 -28.42 7.19
CA ASP A 5 17.93 -27.01 6.91
C ASP A 5 16.46 -26.71 7.24
N THR A 6 16.21 -26.25 8.46
CA THR A 6 14.91 -25.67 8.83
C THR A 6 14.99 -24.16 8.68
N ASN A 7 14.93 -23.72 7.42
CA ASN A 7 14.64 -22.34 7.07
C ASN A 7 13.17 -22.06 7.41
N HIS A 8 12.90 -21.75 8.69
CA HIS A 8 11.59 -21.30 9.12
C HIS A 8 11.30 -19.91 8.53
N PRO A 9 10.13 -19.69 7.90
CA PRO A 9 9.72 -18.35 7.48
C PRO A 9 9.51 -17.49 8.73
N VAL A 10 10.28 -16.41 8.84
CA VAL A 10 10.17 -15.41 9.92
C VAL A 10 8.75 -14.85 9.91
N SER A 11 7.96 -15.23 10.93
CA SER A 11 6.63 -14.67 11.20
C SER A 11 6.80 -13.28 11.80
N ILE A 12 6.56 -12.23 11.01
CA ILE A 12 6.54 -10.85 11.51
C ILE A 12 5.14 -10.61 12.12
N SER A 13 5.00 -10.97 13.39
CA SER A 13 3.79 -10.72 14.21
C SER A 13 3.75 -9.32 14.82
N GLY A 14 4.49 -8.36 14.26
CA GLY A 14 4.76 -7.07 14.90
C GLY A 14 3.98 -5.89 14.32
N SER A 15 3.57 -4.97 15.18
CA SER A 15 3.17 -3.60 14.83
C SER A 15 4.27 -2.92 13.99
N ILE A 16 3.96 -1.85 13.23
CA ILE A 16 4.99 -1.06 12.51
C ILE A 16 6.13 -0.66 13.46
N THR A 17 5.79 -0.34 14.71
CA THR A 17 6.75 -0.02 15.78
C THR A 17 7.67 -1.17 16.15
N ASP A 18 7.25 -2.42 15.96
CA ASP A 18 8.08 -3.61 16.22
C ASP A 18 9.06 -3.85 15.07
N VAL A 19 8.68 -3.46 13.85
CA VAL A 19 9.51 -3.59 12.65
C VAL A 19 10.59 -2.50 12.57
N LEU A 20 10.25 -1.28 12.98
CA LEU A 20 11.08 -0.08 12.84
C LEU A 20 11.69 0.43 14.16
N GLY A 21 11.23 -0.07 15.31
CA GLY A 21 11.54 0.49 16.62
C GLY A 21 10.70 1.73 16.95
N ALA A 22 10.82 2.23 18.19
CA ALA A 22 10.15 3.44 18.63
C ALA A 22 10.99 4.69 18.28
N GLY A 23 10.38 5.66 17.61
CA GLY A 23 11.04 6.93 17.29
C GLY A 23 10.07 7.95 16.67
N LYS A 24 10.40 9.24 16.79
CA LYS A 24 9.57 10.35 16.27
C LYS A 24 9.19 10.16 14.81
N GLY A 25 10.15 9.77 13.96
CA GLY A 25 9.90 9.54 12.53
C GLY A 25 9.02 8.34 12.23
N VAL A 26 9.12 7.27 13.04
CA VAL A 26 8.21 6.12 12.95
C VAL A 26 6.80 6.54 13.31
N GLY A 27 6.62 7.36 14.35
CA GLY A 27 5.30 7.92 14.70
C GLY A 27 4.68 8.74 13.57
N VAL A 28 5.46 9.60 12.92
CA VAL A 28 4.99 10.39 11.76
C VAL A 28 4.60 9.48 10.59
N LEU A 29 5.40 8.45 10.29
CA LEU A 29 5.08 7.49 9.23
C LEU A 29 3.80 6.71 9.53
N VAL A 30 3.63 6.24 10.77
CA VAL A 30 2.42 5.53 11.21
C VAL A 30 1.20 6.43 11.05
N SER A 31 1.22 7.67 11.55
CA SER A 31 0.09 8.59 11.40
C SER A 31 -0.23 8.91 9.92
N ALA A 32 0.80 9.01 9.07
CA ALA A 32 0.62 9.20 7.63
C ALA A 32 -0.05 7.98 6.96
N ILE A 33 0.32 6.76 7.37
CA ILE A 33 -0.29 5.51 6.89
C ILE A 33 -1.72 5.36 7.39
N GLU A 34 -1.96 5.56 8.69
CA GLU A 34 -3.29 5.43 9.30
C GLU A 34 -4.32 6.37 8.66
N ARG A 35 -3.90 7.56 8.19
CA ARG A 35 -4.78 8.49 7.47
C ARG A 35 -5.33 7.91 6.17
N GLY A 36 -4.55 7.11 5.46
CA GLY A 36 -4.91 6.57 4.14
C GLY A 36 -5.48 5.16 4.16
N VAL A 37 -4.88 4.31 4.99
CA VAL A 37 -5.18 2.88 5.08
C VAL A 37 -6.21 2.60 6.17
N GLY A 38 -6.31 3.48 7.17
CA GLY A 38 -7.07 3.24 8.39
C GLY A 38 -6.23 2.58 9.49
N LYS A 39 -6.81 2.47 10.70
CA LYS A 39 -6.12 2.04 11.94
C LYS A 39 -5.72 0.56 11.98
N VAL A 40 -6.14 -0.25 11.00
CA VAL A 40 -5.99 -1.71 11.05
C VAL A 40 -5.21 -2.18 9.82
N LEU A 41 -3.92 -2.47 9.99
CA LEU A 41 -3.11 -3.22 9.01
C LEU A 41 -3.29 -4.73 9.15
N GLY A 42 -4.52 -5.17 9.44
CA GLY A 42 -4.87 -6.57 9.66
C GLY A 42 -4.71 -7.49 8.43
N PRO A 43 -5.01 -7.06 7.19
CA PRO A 43 -4.99 -7.96 6.02
C PRO A 43 -3.60 -8.24 5.43
N TRP A 44 -2.57 -7.45 5.78
CA TRP A 44 -1.23 -7.61 5.21
C TRP A 44 -0.62 -9.00 5.45
N GLN A 45 -0.83 -9.57 6.64
CA GLN A 45 -0.36 -10.91 6.98
C GLN A 45 -1.04 -12.01 6.15
N ARG A 46 -2.33 -11.86 5.81
CA ARG A 46 -3.09 -12.86 5.04
C ARG A 46 -2.70 -12.88 3.55
N LYS A 47 -2.25 -11.77 2.99
CA LYS A 47 -1.96 -11.66 1.55
C LYS A 47 -0.64 -12.27 1.10
N ARG A 48 0.35 -12.40 1.99
CA ARG A 48 1.62 -13.04 1.65
C ARG A 48 1.46 -14.55 1.40
N GLU A 49 0.42 -15.15 1.98
CA GLU A 49 0.16 -16.59 1.91
C GLU A 49 -0.82 -16.96 0.79
N ASN A 50 -1.79 -16.10 0.45
CA ASN A 50 -2.94 -16.47 -0.39
C ASN A 50 -3.03 -15.77 -1.77
N ARG A 51 -2.02 -15.01 -2.22
CA ARG A 51 -2.09 -14.14 -3.43
C ARG A 51 -2.51 -14.87 -4.73
N ALA A 52 -2.36 -16.19 -4.80
CA ALA A 52 -2.74 -17.01 -5.96
C ALA A 52 -4.20 -17.54 -5.92
N GLU A 53 -4.88 -17.50 -4.78
CA GLU A 53 -6.24 -18.08 -4.60
C GLU A 53 -7.35 -17.01 -4.47
N LEU A 54 -6.99 -15.76 -4.14
CA LEU A 54 -7.90 -14.69 -3.70
C LEU A 54 -8.66 -13.96 -4.82
N GLU A 55 -8.27 -14.08 -6.09
CA GLU A 55 -9.05 -13.47 -7.18
C GLU A 55 -10.29 -14.29 -7.57
N SER A 56 -10.57 -15.40 -6.87
CA SER A 56 -11.64 -16.30 -7.26
C SER A 56 -13.02 -15.66 -7.09
N PHE A 57 -13.93 -15.98 -8.02
CA PHE A 57 -15.34 -15.62 -7.99
C PHE A 57 -16.04 -15.95 -6.65
N ALA A 58 -15.50 -16.91 -5.88
CA ALA A 58 -16.03 -17.32 -4.59
C ALA A 58 -15.89 -16.25 -3.49
N GLU A 59 -14.77 -15.52 -3.45
CA GLU A 59 -14.56 -14.42 -2.50
C GLU A 59 -15.40 -13.20 -2.88
N TRP A 60 -15.50 -12.90 -4.17
CA TRP A 60 -16.45 -11.90 -4.68
C TRP A 60 -17.89 -12.23 -4.29
N THR A 61 -18.30 -13.49 -4.47
CA THR A 61 -19.64 -13.94 -4.10
C THR A 61 -19.87 -13.87 -2.60
N SER A 62 -18.85 -14.11 -1.77
CA SER A 62 -18.96 -14.04 -0.31
C SER A 62 -19.05 -12.60 0.19
N LEU A 63 -18.25 -11.67 -0.36
CA LEU A 63 -18.31 -10.24 -0.07
C LEU A 63 -19.67 -9.65 -0.45
N LEU A 64 -20.18 -10.01 -1.63
CA LEU A 64 -21.51 -9.56 -2.06
C LEU A 64 -22.62 -10.12 -1.16
N LYS A 65 -22.51 -11.40 -0.74
CA LYS A 65 -23.42 -11.98 0.25
C LYS A 65 -23.39 -11.25 1.60
N GLN A 66 -22.22 -10.84 2.08
CA GLN A 66 -22.11 -10.06 3.32
C GLN A 66 -22.80 -8.71 3.21
N GLN A 67 -22.81 -8.10 2.02
CA GLN A 67 -23.55 -6.87 1.72
C GLN A 67 -25.04 -7.13 1.40
N GLY A 68 -25.55 -8.35 1.63
CA GLY A 68 -26.94 -8.71 1.41
C GLY A 68 -27.32 -9.01 -0.05
N LEU A 69 -26.35 -8.99 -0.97
CA LEU A 69 -26.58 -9.29 -2.39
C LEU A 69 -26.53 -10.80 -2.65
N ARG A 70 -27.54 -11.34 -3.34
CA ARG A 70 -27.62 -12.78 -3.67
C ARG A 70 -27.35 -12.98 -5.15
N ILE A 71 -26.13 -13.43 -5.48
CA ILE A 71 -25.86 -13.98 -6.82
C ILE A 71 -26.40 -15.41 -6.85
N ALA A 72 -27.69 -15.57 -7.11
CA ALA A 72 -28.32 -16.88 -7.28
C ALA A 72 -29.00 -16.94 -8.65
N GLY A 73 -28.24 -17.34 -9.68
CA GLY A 73 -28.77 -17.83 -10.97
C GLY A 73 -29.58 -16.87 -11.85
N GLY A 74 -29.81 -15.62 -11.44
CA GLY A 74 -30.53 -14.60 -12.21
C GLY A 74 -29.66 -13.40 -12.58
N GLU A 75 -30.06 -12.66 -13.62
CA GLU A 75 -29.45 -11.38 -13.98
C GLU A 75 -29.54 -10.40 -12.80
N LEU A 76 -28.39 -9.80 -12.44
CA LEU A 76 -28.33 -8.73 -11.46
C LEU A 76 -29.03 -7.47 -12.01
N SER A 77 -29.87 -6.85 -11.19
CA SER A 77 -30.45 -5.54 -11.49
C SER A 77 -29.34 -4.48 -11.64
N LEU A 78 -29.68 -3.33 -12.25
CA LEU A 78 -28.73 -2.22 -12.38
C LEU A 78 -28.19 -1.76 -11.01
N GLY A 79 -29.05 -1.68 -9.99
CA GLY A 79 -28.64 -1.30 -8.63
C GLY A 79 -27.65 -2.28 -8.02
N GLU A 80 -27.91 -3.58 -8.14
CA GLU A 80 -27.03 -4.63 -7.62
C GLU A 80 -25.68 -4.66 -8.36
N ARG A 81 -25.67 -4.44 -9.69
CA ARG A 81 -24.41 -4.33 -10.45
C ARG A 81 -23.59 -3.12 -10.04
N THR A 82 -24.24 -1.98 -9.80
CA THR A 82 -23.54 -0.77 -9.31
C THR A 82 -22.96 -1.01 -7.93
N LEU A 83 -23.73 -1.56 -7.00
CA LEU A 83 -23.24 -1.87 -5.65
C LEU A 83 -22.08 -2.87 -5.68
N ALA A 84 -22.17 -3.89 -6.55
CA ALA A 84 -21.10 -4.85 -6.73
C ALA A 84 -19.81 -4.18 -7.23
N ARG A 85 -19.89 -3.31 -8.25
CA ARG A 85 -18.74 -2.55 -8.76
C ARG A 85 -18.12 -1.65 -7.69
N LEU A 86 -18.95 -0.88 -6.98
CA LEU A 86 -18.47 0.00 -5.90
C LEU A 86 -17.73 -0.80 -4.82
N THR A 87 -18.25 -1.97 -4.45
CA THR A 87 -17.60 -2.85 -3.48
C THR A 87 -16.26 -3.36 -4.01
N VAL A 88 -16.23 -3.78 -5.28
CA VAL A 88 -15.02 -4.26 -5.96
C VAL A 88 -13.93 -3.20 -6.00
N ASP A 89 -14.29 -2.00 -6.45
CA ASP A 89 -13.36 -0.89 -6.60
C ASP A 89 -12.84 -0.45 -5.23
N ALA A 90 -13.71 -0.34 -4.23
CA ALA A 90 -13.32 0.00 -2.86
C ALA A 90 -12.36 -1.03 -2.23
N VAL A 91 -12.61 -2.32 -2.47
CA VAL A 91 -11.69 -3.38 -2.02
C VAL A 91 -10.34 -3.18 -2.69
N ARG A 92 -10.28 -3.15 -4.03
CA ARG A 92 -9.03 -3.00 -4.80
C ARG A 92 -8.23 -1.75 -4.40
N GLU A 93 -8.91 -0.62 -4.20
CA GLU A 93 -8.27 0.60 -3.73
C GLU A 93 -7.64 0.42 -2.34
N GLN A 94 -8.37 -0.20 -1.41
CA GLN A 94 -7.85 -0.51 -0.08
C GLN A 94 -6.63 -1.43 -0.17
N GLU A 95 -6.67 -2.44 -1.03
CA GLU A 95 -5.55 -3.35 -1.27
C GLU A 95 -4.30 -2.63 -1.77
N ALA A 96 -4.47 -1.71 -2.73
CA ALA A 96 -3.37 -0.92 -3.26
C ALA A 96 -2.76 -0.01 -2.19
N ARG A 97 -3.57 0.63 -1.35
CA ARG A 97 -3.10 1.47 -0.24
C ARG A 97 -2.30 0.66 0.79
N GLU A 98 -2.76 -0.53 1.14
CA GLU A 98 -2.06 -1.43 2.05
C GLU A 98 -0.70 -1.88 1.50
N ASP A 99 -0.64 -2.29 0.23
CA ASP A 99 0.62 -2.68 -0.42
C ASP A 99 1.62 -1.50 -0.45
N ILE A 100 1.14 -0.28 -0.74
CA ILE A 100 1.96 0.93 -0.75
C ILE A 100 2.47 1.29 0.65
N ALA A 101 1.66 1.12 1.69
CA ALA A 101 2.07 1.37 3.06
C ALA A 101 3.21 0.43 3.49
N VAL A 102 3.18 -0.82 3.04
CA VAL A 102 4.24 -1.80 3.30
C VAL A 102 5.53 -1.39 2.62
N GLU A 103 5.46 -1.02 1.35
CA GLU A 103 6.61 -0.50 0.61
C GLU A 103 7.20 0.75 1.27
N ALA A 104 6.35 1.62 1.84
CA ALA A 104 6.80 2.79 2.59
C ALA A 104 7.54 2.41 3.89
N VAL A 105 7.01 1.46 4.67
CA VAL A 105 7.67 0.95 5.88
C VAL A 105 9.03 0.33 5.56
N LEU A 106 9.09 -0.52 4.53
CA LEU A 106 10.32 -1.16 4.11
C LEU A 106 11.36 -0.15 3.60
N ASP A 107 10.95 0.83 2.81
CA ASP A 107 11.88 1.86 2.32
C ASP A 107 12.37 2.77 3.44
N TYR A 108 11.48 3.15 4.36
CA TYR A 108 11.87 3.94 5.53
C TYR A 108 12.92 3.22 6.36
N LYS A 109 12.75 1.91 6.59
CA LYS A 109 13.77 1.07 7.25
C LYS A 109 15.11 1.10 6.51
N ARG A 110 15.09 0.93 5.19
CA ARG A 110 16.32 0.99 4.37
C ARG A 110 17.03 2.35 4.51
N LEU A 111 16.28 3.44 4.56
CA LEU A 111 16.84 4.79 4.75
C LEU A 111 17.48 4.94 6.13
N THR A 112 16.84 4.44 7.19
CA THR A 112 17.37 4.49 8.56
C THR A 112 18.61 3.62 8.73
N ASP A 113 18.63 2.44 8.10
CA ASP A 113 19.77 1.51 8.20
C ASP A 113 20.98 2.02 7.39
N ALA A 114 20.75 2.70 6.27
CA ALA A 114 21.81 3.16 5.36
C ALA A 114 22.44 4.50 5.78
N SER A 115 21.74 5.34 6.55
CA SER A 115 22.23 6.67 6.91
C SER A 115 22.46 6.81 8.42
N ASN A 116 23.70 7.10 8.79
CA ASN A 116 24.07 7.35 10.19
C ASN A 116 23.54 8.71 10.71
N VAL A 117 23.11 9.59 9.80
CA VAL A 117 22.47 10.88 10.11
C VAL A 117 21.27 11.03 9.19
N MET A 118 20.07 11.05 9.78
CA MET A 118 18.85 11.35 9.04
C MET A 118 18.42 12.81 9.27
N PRO A 119 17.76 13.45 8.28
CA PRO A 119 17.08 14.71 8.51
C PRO A 119 16.01 14.56 9.60
N GLU A 120 15.59 15.68 10.19
CA GLU A 120 14.42 15.70 11.08
C GLU A 120 13.18 15.21 10.30
N PRO A 121 12.50 14.15 10.78
CA PRO A 121 11.28 13.66 10.16
C PRO A 121 10.23 14.76 10.12
N THR A 122 9.65 14.98 8.93
CA THR A 122 8.69 16.06 8.70
C THR A 122 7.34 15.47 8.38
N ALA A 123 6.32 15.88 9.14
CA ALA A 123 4.94 15.48 8.88
C ALA A 123 4.45 16.13 7.57
N PRO A 124 4.04 15.35 6.56
CA PRO A 124 3.45 15.91 5.35
C PRO A 124 2.12 16.63 5.67
N GLU A 125 1.75 17.62 4.85
CA GLU A 125 0.50 18.34 5.05
C GLU A 125 -0.72 17.39 4.91
N PRO A 126 -1.80 17.58 5.71
CA PRO A 126 -2.99 16.73 5.64
C PRO A 126 -3.60 16.62 4.23
N GLU A 127 -3.68 17.74 3.51
CA GLU A 127 -4.23 17.81 2.15
C GLU A 127 -3.32 17.10 1.14
N TRP A 128 -2.00 17.09 1.38
CA TRP A 128 -1.06 16.32 0.58
C TRP A 128 -1.27 14.83 0.80
N LEU A 129 -1.47 14.39 2.04
CA LEU A 129 -1.74 12.98 2.37
C LEU A 129 -3.07 12.52 1.78
N ASP A 130 -4.12 13.34 1.85
CA ASP A 130 -5.42 13.02 1.24
C ASP A 130 -5.29 12.82 -0.26
N ARG A 131 -4.54 13.69 -0.93
CA ARG A 131 -4.28 13.55 -2.37
C ARG A 131 -3.40 12.33 -2.66
N PHE A 132 -2.38 12.08 -1.86
CA PHE A 132 -1.52 10.92 -1.98
C PHE A 132 -2.33 9.63 -1.92
N TRP A 133 -3.14 9.44 -0.88
CA TRP A 133 -3.87 8.19 -0.68
C TRP A 133 -5.03 7.99 -1.64
N LYS A 134 -5.66 9.09 -2.09
CA LYS A 134 -6.64 9.04 -3.17
C LYS A 134 -6.02 8.47 -4.45
N LEU A 135 -4.89 9.04 -4.90
CA LEU A 135 -4.22 8.62 -6.13
C LEU A 135 -3.55 7.24 -5.97
N ALA A 136 -3.00 6.95 -4.79
CA ALA A 136 -2.35 5.68 -4.48
C ALA A 136 -3.32 4.48 -4.58
N GLY A 137 -4.59 4.67 -4.21
CA GLY A 137 -5.62 3.63 -4.31
C GLY A 137 -5.88 3.16 -5.74
N GLU A 138 -5.64 4.03 -6.73
CA GLU A 138 -5.86 3.70 -8.15
C GLU A 138 -4.67 2.93 -8.77
N ILE A 139 -3.58 2.73 -8.02
CA ILE A 139 -2.36 2.10 -8.53
C ILE A 139 -2.44 0.57 -8.45
N SER A 140 -2.46 -0.07 -9.62
CA SER A 140 -2.51 -1.53 -9.73
C SER A 140 -1.15 -2.20 -9.86
N SER A 141 -0.15 -1.54 -10.47
CA SER A 141 1.13 -2.20 -10.78
C SER A 141 2.08 -2.23 -9.59
N GLU A 142 2.65 -3.40 -9.29
CA GLU A 142 3.57 -3.60 -8.17
C GLU A 142 4.77 -2.66 -8.21
N SER A 143 5.33 -2.42 -9.40
CA SER A 143 6.43 -1.48 -9.58
C SER A 143 6.05 -0.04 -9.25
N MET A 144 4.81 0.37 -9.57
CA MET A 144 4.33 1.70 -9.22
C MET A 144 3.99 1.76 -7.73
N LYS A 145 3.36 0.74 -7.14
CA LYS A 145 3.14 0.68 -5.69
C LYS A 145 4.45 0.86 -4.91
N SER A 146 5.52 0.18 -5.33
CA SER A 146 6.86 0.36 -4.74
C SER A 146 7.39 1.78 -4.94
N LEU A 147 7.20 2.40 -6.11
CA LEU A 147 7.57 3.81 -6.32
C LEU A 147 6.80 4.75 -5.37
N TRP A 148 5.49 4.55 -5.21
CA TRP A 148 4.64 5.35 -4.34
C TRP A 148 4.99 5.18 -2.86
N GLY A 149 5.32 3.95 -2.43
CA GLY A 149 5.81 3.69 -1.07
C GLY A 149 7.11 4.46 -0.78
N ARG A 150 8.07 4.46 -1.73
CA ARG A 150 9.30 5.25 -1.61
C ARG A 150 9.05 6.76 -1.56
N VAL A 151 8.09 7.26 -2.33
CA VAL A 151 7.69 8.68 -2.30
C VAL A 151 7.21 9.06 -0.90
N LEU A 152 6.33 8.27 -0.30
CA LEU A 152 5.83 8.52 1.05
C LEU A 152 6.96 8.44 2.09
N ALA A 153 7.76 7.38 2.06
CA ALA A 153 8.86 7.17 3.00
C ALA A 153 9.85 8.34 2.98
N ARG A 154 10.24 8.80 1.79
CA ARG A 154 11.20 9.90 1.63
C ARG A 154 10.63 11.26 1.99
N LYS A 155 9.34 11.51 1.71
CA LYS A 155 8.66 12.73 2.15
C LYS A 155 8.61 12.80 3.68
N VAL A 156 8.26 11.71 4.35
CA VAL A 156 8.25 11.61 5.83
C VAL A 156 9.65 11.73 6.42
N ALA A 157 10.63 11.06 5.81
CA ALA A 157 12.04 11.10 6.21
C ALA A 157 12.72 12.46 5.96
N GLY A 158 12.05 13.41 5.29
CA GLY A 158 12.64 14.70 4.89
C GLY A 158 13.77 14.57 3.87
N THR A 159 13.88 13.44 3.17
CA THR A 159 14.94 13.18 2.18
C THR A 159 14.53 13.53 0.75
N ALA A 160 13.24 13.82 0.51
CA ALA A 160 12.76 14.31 -0.76
C ALA A 160 11.56 15.26 -0.61
N GLU A 161 11.61 16.38 -1.33
CA GLU A 161 10.49 17.31 -1.44
C GLU A 161 9.61 16.96 -2.64
N VAL A 162 8.50 16.26 -2.38
CA VAL A 162 7.51 15.89 -3.39
C VAL A 162 6.27 16.75 -3.24
N SER A 163 5.94 17.52 -4.28
CA SER A 163 4.75 18.38 -4.29
C SER A 163 3.48 17.60 -4.64
N ALA A 164 2.32 18.14 -4.27
CA ALA A 164 1.02 17.58 -4.66
C ALA A 164 0.80 17.54 -6.20
N ARG A 165 1.49 18.40 -6.97
CA ARG A 165 1.45 18.36 -8.45
C ARG A 165 2.27 17.19 -9.00
N THR A 166 3.39 16.88 -8.35
CA THR A 166 4.23 15.73 -8.68
C THR A 166 3.45 14.42 -8.50
N LEU A 167 2.59 14.32 -7.47
CA LEU A 167 1.73 13.15 -7.28
C LEU A 167 0.77 12.94 -8.47
N VAL A 168 0.13 14.01 -8.95
CA VAL A 168 -0.77 13.96 -10.11
C VAL A 168 0.01 13.57 -11.37
N PHE A 169 1.20 14.13 -11.56
CA PHE A 169 2.05 13.72 -12.68
C PHE A 169 2.39 12.24 -12.60
N LEU A 170 2.84 11.75 -11.44
CA LEU A 170 3.18 10.34 -11.23
C LEU A 170 1.99 9.40 -11.46
N SER A 171 0.76 9.81 -11.09
CA SER A 171 -0.44 8.99 -11.30
C SER A 171 -0.82 8.85 -12.78
N THR A 172 -0.35 9.75 -13.65
CA THR A 172 -0.57 9.65 -15.09
C THR A 172 0.44 8.77 -15.82
N LEU A 173 1.52 8.33 -15.16
CA LEU A 173 2.57 7.55 -15.79
C LEU A 173 2.26 6.06 -15.76
N SER A 174 2.45 5.41 -16.91
CA SER A 174 2.65 3.97 -16.94
C SER A 174 4.00 3.60 -16.34
N THR A 175 4.15 2.34 -15.91
CA THR A 175 5.43 1.78 -15.46
C THR A 175 6.55 1.98 -16.48
N THR A 176 6.23 1.86 -17.78
CA THR A 176 7.21 2.01 -18.86
C THR A 176 7.68 3.45 -19.00
N GLU A 177 6.77 4.42 -18.93
CA GLU A 177 7.10 5.84 -18.98
C GLU A 177 7.91 6.28 -17.77
N ALA A 178 7.51 5.87 -16.57
CA ALA A 178 8.26 6.15 -15.34
C ALA A 178 9.71 5.65 -15.43
N LYS A 179 9.92 4.43 -15.95
CA LYS A 179 11.26 3.87 -16.18
C LYS A 179 12.06 4.65 -17.23
N ARG A 180 11.42 5.12 -18.31
CA ARG A 180 12.08 5.92 -19.35
C ARG A 180 12.50 7.28 -18.83
N ILE A 181 11.61 7.98 -18.11
CA ILE A 181 11.90 9.29 -17.50
C ILE A 181 13.05 9.17 -16.50
N ALA A 182 13.04 8.14 -15.64
CA ALA A 182 14.11 7.92 -14.68
C ALA A 182 15.50 7.76 -15.33
N ARG A 183 15.58 7.17 -16.53
CA ARG A 183 16.84 7.04 -17.28
C ARG A 183 17.38 8.35 -17.83
N LEU A 184 16.53 9.35 -18.04
CA LEU A 184 16.95 10.68 -18.52
C LEU A 184 17.55 11.55 -17.41
N GLY A 185 17.27 11.23 -16.14
CA GLY A 185 17.78 11.96 -14.98
C GLY A 185 19.10 11.43 -14.42
N ASN A 186 19.67 10.38 -15.03
CA ASN A 186 20.96 9.79 -14.67
C ASN A 186 22.05 10.22 -15.66
#